data_AF-A0A9E4FBE4-F1
#
_entry.id   AF-A0A9E4FBE4-F1
#
_cell.length_a   1.000
_cell.length_b   1.000
_cell.length_c   1.000
_cell.angle_alpha   90.00
_cell.angle_beta   90.00
_cell.angle_gamma   90.00
#
_symmetry.space_group_name_H-M   'P 1'
#
loop_
_entity.id
_entity.type
_entity.pdbx_description
1 polymer ?
#
loop_
_entity_poly.entity_id
_entity_poly.type
_entity_poly.pdbx_seq_one_letter_code
_entity_poly.pdbx_strand_id
1 'polypeptide(L)' 'MLRKLDNFDLLVIDDLGYLPQGAEESEVLFTLIAERYERRSLGITSNLVFSEWEKVFANPMAT' A
#
# COMPACT_ATOMS: atom_id res chain seq x y z
N MET A 1 -12.31 0.65 -9.68
CA MET A 1 -12.20 1.66 -8.60
C MET A 1 -10.85 2.37 -8.62
N LEU A 2 -9.73 1.63 -8.72
CA LEU A 2 -8.36 2.17 -8.79
C LEU A 2 -8.09 3.18 -9.92
N ARG A 3 -8.60 2.95 -11.15
CA ARG A 3 -8.43 3.89 -12.29
C ARG A 3 -8.84 5.34 -12.03
N LYS A 4 -9.78 5.58 -11.11
CA LYS A 4 -10.16 6.96 -10.73
C LYS A 4 -9.05 7.66 -9.95
N LEU A 5 -8.25 6.89 -9.20
CA LEU A 5 -7.12 7.40 -8.44
C LEU A 5 -5.97 7.82 -9.36
N ASP A 6 -5.80 7.23 -10.54
CA ASP A 6 -4.71 7.57 -11.49
C ASP A 6 -4.74 9.01 -12.02
N ASN A 7 -5.89 9.67 -11.89
CA ASN A 7 -6.04 11.07 -12.25
C ASN A 7 -5.31 12.02 -11.29
N PHE A 8 -4.88 11.54 -10.12
CA PHE A 8 -4.15 12.33 -9.13
C PHE A 8 -2.63 12.11 -9.28
N ASP A 9 -1.89 13.21 -9.47
CA ASP A 9 -0.44 13.21 -9.59
C ASP A 9 0.25 12.67 -8.32
N LEU A 10 -0.34 12.97 -7.15
CA LEU A 10 0.05 12.47 -5.85
C LEU A 10 -1.16 11.87 -5.14
N LEU A 11 -0.99 10.64 -4.65
CA LEU A 11 -1.90 10.01 -3.71
C LEU A 11 -1.19 9.88 -2.36
N VAL A 12 -1.87 10.21 -1.27
CA VAL A 12 -1.34 10.06 0.09
C VAL A 12 -2.14 9.01 0.83
N ILE A 13 -1.45 8.01 1.36
CA ILE A 13 -1.99 6.98 2.24
C ILE A 13 -1.52 7.33 3.65
N ASP A 14 -2.46 7.61 4.53
CA ASP A 14 -2.18 8.07 5.89
C ASP A 14 -2.37 6.93 6.92
N ASP A 15 -1.65 6.98 8.04
CA ASP A 15 -1.78 6.07 9.19
C ASP A 15 -1.64 4.57 8.88
N LEU A 16 -0.70 4.21 7.99
CA LEU A 16 -0.39 2.80 7.73
C LEU A 16 0.10 2.12 9.03
N GLY A 17 -0.59 1.06 9.44
CA GLY A 17 -0.21 0.23 10.59
C GLY A 17 -1.09 0.35 11.83
N TYR A 18 -2.17 1.13 11.80
CA TYR A 18 -3.08 1.26 12.95
C TYR A 18 -4.04 0.06 13.14
N LEU A 19 -4.40 -0.63 12.05
CA LEU A 19 -5.25 -1.84 12.09
C LEU A 19 -4.50 -3.03 11.49
N PRO A 20 -4.71 -4.27 12.00
CA PRO A 20 -4.22 -5.46 11.32
C PRO A 20 -4.92 -5.53 9.96
N GLN A 21 -4.17 -5.28 8.89
CA GLN A 21 -4.71 -5.42 7.55
C GLN A 21 -4.90 -6.92 7.29
N GLY A 22 -6.13 -7.32 7.03
CA GLY A 22 -6.44 -8.64 6.52
C GLY A 22 -5.73 -8.86 5.20
N ALA A 23 -5.54 -10.13 4.83
CA ALA A 23 -4.89 -10.55 3.58
C ALA A 23 -5.34 -9.75 2.35
N GLU A 24 -6.64 -9.47 2.26
CA GLU A 24 -7.29 -8.79 1.13
C GLU A 24 -6.95 -7.29 1.08
N GLU A 25 -6.79 -6.63 2.22
CA GLU A 25 -6.48 -5.19 2.31
C GLU A 25 -5.02 -4.94 1.91
N SER A 26 -4.11 -5.80 2.36
CA SER A 26 -2.71 -5.79 1.95
C SER A 26 -2.54 -6.01 0.44
N GLU A 27 -3.35 -6.90 -0.16
CA GLU A 27 -3.34 -7.15 -1.60
C GLU A 27 -3.77 -5.92 -2.41
N VAL A 28 -4.80 -5.20 -1.96
CA VAL A 28 -5.24 -3.95 -2.59
C VAL A 28 -4.15 -2.88 -2.50
N LEU A 29 -3.48 -2.77 -1.36
CA LEU A 29 -2.37 -1.82 -1.17
C LEU A 29 -1.19 -2.15 -2.10
N PHE A 30 -0.81 -3.42 -2.22
CA PHE A 30 0.21 -3.87 -3.17
C PHE A 30 -0.16 -3.56 -4.61
N THR A 31 -1.40 -3.87 -5.00
CA THR A 31 -1.90 -3.60 -6.35
C THR A 31 -1.84 -2.10 -6.66
N LEU A 32 -2.22 -1.25 -5.69
CA LEU A 32 -2.14 0.20 -5.83
C LEU A 32 -0.69 0.70 -5.97
N ILE A 33 0.24 0.17 -5.18
CA ILE A 33 1.66 0.51 -5.27
C ILE A 33 2.21 0.10 -6.64
N ALA A 34 1.92 -1.12 -7.10
CA ALA A 34 2.37 -1.65 -8.38
C ALA A 34 1.84 -0.83 -9.57
N GLU A 35 0.56 -0.47 -9.57
CA GLU A 35 -0.06 0.37 -10.62
C GLU A 35 0.54 1.79 -10.68
N ARG A 36 1.07 2.30 -9.56
CA ARG A 36 1.69 3.64 -9.48
C ARG A 36 3.20 3.64 -9.67
N TYR A 37 3.86 2.52 -9.45
CA TYR A 37 5.31 2.37 -9.60
C TYR A 37 5.75 2.86 -10.99
N GLU A 38 6.74 3.76 -11.03
CA GLU A 38 7.26 4.41 -12.25
C GLU A 38 6.23 5.23 -13.07
N ARG A 39 4.99 5.38 -12.59
CA ARG A 39 3.91 6.07 -13.31
C ARG A 39 3.46 7.36 -12.62
N ARG A 40 3.23 7.32 -11.31
CA ARG A 40 2.71 8.46 -10.51
C ARG A 40 3.29 8.45 -9.09
N SER A 41 3.24 9.60 -8.41
CA SER A 41 3.76 9.70 -7.04
C SER A 41 2.80 9.10 -6.02
N LEU A 42 3.37 8.46 -5.00
CA LEU A 42 2.65 7.91 -3.85
C LEU A 42 3.38 8.33 -2.57
N GLY A 43 2.67 8.98 -1.67
CA GLY A 43 3.13 9.27 -0.31
C GLY A 43 2.48 8.30 0.66
N ILE A 44 3.25 7.76 1.60
CA ILE A 44 2.74 6.88 2.65
C ILE A 44 3.23 7.43 3.99
N THR A 45 2.32 7.65 4.93
CA THR A 45 2.64 7.89 6.34
C THR A 45 2.35 6.61 7.11
N SER A 46 3.18 6.31 8.11
CA SER A 46 3.07 5.10 8.89
C SER A 46 3.56 5.34 10.30
N ASN A 47 2.89 4.72 11.26
CA ASN A 47 3.37 4.65 12.64
C ASN A 47 4.32 3.45 12.85
N LEU A 48 4.56 2.66 11.80
CA LEU A 48 5.47 1.52 11.80
C LEU A 48 6.79 1.89 11.14
N VAL A 49 7.89 1.43 11.74
CA VAL A 49 9.19 1.50 11.09
C VAL A 49 9.26 0.50 9.93
N PHE A 50 10.11 0.76 8.92
CA PHE A 50 10.22 -0.10 7.74
C PHE A 50 10.48 -1.59 8.05
N SER A 51 11.21 -1.92 9.11
CA SER A 51 11.42 -3.32 9.54
C SER A 51 10.15 -4.03 10.00
N GLU A 52 9.10 -3.28 10.32
CA GLU A 52 7.80 -3.82 10.73
C GLU A 52 6.79 -3.87 9.59
N TRP A 53 7.15 -3.34 8.41
CA TRP A 53 6.28 -3.38 7.24
C TRP A 53 6.01 -4.81 6.78
N GLU A 54 6.92 -5.76 7.05
CA GLU A 54 6.64 -7.19 6.85
C GLU A 54 5.35 -7.63 7.55
N LYS A 55 4.97 -7.05 8.69
CA LYS A 55 3.71 -7.41 9.38
C LYS A 55 2.46 -6.91 8.65
N VAL A 56 2.59 -5.83 7.87
CA VAL A 56 1.51 -5.22 7.06
C VAL A 56 1.39 -5.95 5.72
N PHE A 57 2.52 -6.33 5.15
CA PHE A 57 2.62 -6.91 3.81
C PHE A 57 2.76 -8.44 3.82
N ALA A 58 2.89 -9.09 4.97
CA ALA A 58 2.98 -10.54 5.06
C ALA A 58 1.65 -11.19 4.74
N ASN A 59 1.58 -11.80 3.55
CA ASN A 59 1.01 -13.13 3.43
C ASN A 59 1.94 -14.00 2.55
N PRO A 60 1.95 -15.32 2.78
CA PRO A 60 3.04 -16.20 2.40
C PRO A 60 3.12 -16.26 0.89
N MET A 61 4.32 -15.97 0.37
CA MET A 61 4.91 -16.67 -0.76
C MET A 61 3.86 -17.27 -1.70
N ALA A 62 3.37 -16.48 -2.66
CA ALA A 62 2.99 -17.06 -3.93
C ALA A 62 4.25 -17.76 -4.46
N THR A 63 4.28 -19.08 -4.26
CA THR A 63 5.20 -20.01 -4.94
C THR A 63 4.66 -20.22 -6.34
#